data_AF-A0A7Y1VXH5-F1
#
_entry.id   AF-A0A7Y1VXH5-F1
#
_cell.length_a   1.000
_cell.length_b   1.000
_cell.length_c   1.000
_cell.angle_alpha   90.00
_cell.angle_beta   90.00
_cell.angle_gamma   90.00
#
_symmetry.space_group_name_H-M   'P 1'
#
loop_
_entity.id
_entity.type
_entity.pdbx_description
1 polymer ?
#
loop_
_entity_poly.entity_id
_entity_poly.type
_entity_poly.pdbx_seq_one_letter_code
_entity_poly.pdbx_strand_id
1 'polypeptide(L)'
;MKLIKPGLILILGFMAIATVHGQKFKYSIPGLDTLEESFIVSGAASAVLRSGEGEIIVNSSLVSYWLAFHQNGDDSPVLDRLRNTVFNTDISGYYGISQNGKWDIGLQLGYTRTRLDNAASSSPWKVFEKRPDVNSEIESPFDTQIKLDESFGGVANLGVRFRYKPFVYVPGLLISGGYSAATIKEQNEQVQLGADRDFIDLGISYYKGLTSNVFYFFSGSLRSYLPSKVTDQSFYLSSFNFFLIQRTNNQKLTIYPGLSYTLAFKPSIYDSHPFVRTT
;
A
#
# COMPACT_ATOMS: atom_id res chain seq x y z
N MET A 1 -6.96 23.09 15.55
CA MET A 1 -7.32 22.01 14.60
C MET A 1 -8.03 20.87 15.33
N LYS A 2 -9.38 20.82 15.35
CA LYS A 2 -10.17 19.78 16.06
C LYS A 2 -11.52 19.44 15.37
N LEU A 3 -11.51 19.17 14.05
CA LEU A 3 -12.75 18.85 13.32
C LEU A 3 -12.71 17.60 12.42
N ILE A 4 -11.59 16.85 12.38
CA ILE A 4 -11.46 15.66 11.51
C ILE A 4 -12.09 14.40 12.14
N LYS A 5 -12.21 14.33 13.47
CA LYS A 5 -12.69 13.13 14.17
C LYS A 5 -14.15 12.72 13.92
N PRO A 6 -15.15 13.63 13.89
CA PRO A 6 -16.55 13.20 13.74
C PRO A 6 -16.88 12.72 12.32
N GLY A 7 -16.28 13.33 11.29
CA GLY A 7 -16.50 12.91 9.90
C GLY A 7 -15.96 11.52 9.60
N LEU A 8 -14.78 11.18 10.14
CA LEU A 8 -14.18 9.85 9.94
C LEU A 8 -15.00 8.73 10.60
N ILE A 9 -15.53 8.98 11.80
CA ILE A 9 -16.40 8.02 12.52
C ILE A 9 -17.70 7.80 11.74
N LEU A 10 -18.26 8.86 11.16
CA LEU A 10 -19.52 8.77 10.41
C LEU A 10 -19.34 8.01 9.08
N ILE A 11 -18.22 8.24 8.38
CA ILE A 11 -17.86 7.51 7.16
C ILE A 11 -17.60 6.03 7.47
N LEU A 12 -16.79 5.73 8.50
CA LEU A 12 -16.51 4.35 8.93
C LEU A 12 -17.78 3.63 9.42
N GLY A 13 -18.66 4.34 10.14
CA GLY A 13 -19.95 3.82 10.58
C GLY A 13 -20.89 3.52 9.42
N PHE A 14 -20.97 4.40 8.43
CA PHE A 14 -21.79 4.17 7.23
C PHE A 14 -21.29 2.98 6.43
N MET A 15 -19.96 2.83 6.26
CA MET A 15 -19.38 1.66 5.60
C MET A 15 -19.66 0.37 6.37
N ALA A 16 -19.54 0.38 7.70
CA ALA A 16 -19.82 -0.79 8.53
C ALA A 16 -21.29 -1.24 8.44
N ILE A 17 -22.25 -0.30 8.49
CA ILE A 17 -23.68 -0.61 8.39
C ILE A 17 -24.03 -1.16 7.01
N ALA A 18 -23.44 -0.61 5.94
CA ALA A 18 -23.63 -1.11 4.58
C ALA A 18 -23.10 -2.54 4.39
N THR A 19 -21.94 -2.88 4.98
CA THR A 19 -21.41 -4.26 4.95
C THR A 19 -22.28 -5.28 5.67
N VAL A 20 -22.90 -4.92 6.80
CA VAL A 20 -23.77 -5.85 7.56
C VAL A 20 -25.07 -6.16 6.81
N HIS A 21 -25.61 -5.21 6.04
CA HIS A 21 -26.80 -5.44 5.22
C HIS A 21 -26.50 -6.23 3.92
N GLY A 22 -25.28 -6.12 3.37
CA GLY A 22 -24.88 -6.78 2.12
C GLY A 22 -24.69 -8.30 2.22
N GLN A 23 -24.47 -8.87 3.41
CA GLN A 23 -24.19 -10.31 3.60
C GLN A 23 -25.38 -11.27 3.33
N LYS A 24 -26.55 -10.77 2.91
CA LYS A 24 -27.77 -11.59 2.76
C LYS A 24 -28.12 -12.06 1.34
N PHE A 25 -27.29 -11.80 0.32
CA PHE A 25 -27.61 -12.18 -1.06
C PHE A 25 -26.66 -13.24 -1.64
N LYS A 26 -27.22 -14.41 -1.94
CA LYS A 26 -26.54 -15.62 -2.40
C LYS A 26 -26.73 -15.78 -3.91
N TYR A 27 -25.90 -15.13 -4.73
CA TYR A 27 -25.87 -15.35 -6.18
C TYR A 27 -24.44 -15.37 -6.68
N SER A 28 -23.90 -16.58 -6.63
CA SER A 28 -22.53 -16.95 -6.89
C SER A 28 -22.33 -17.13 -8.42
N ILE A 29 -21.20 -16.63 -8.95
CA ILE A 29 -20.87 -16.70 -10.38
C ILE A 29 -20.32 -18.11 -10.65
N PRO A 30 -20.92 -18.93 -11.54
CA PRO A 30 -20.51 -20.33 -11.72
C PRO A 30 -18.99 -20.48 -11.89
N GLY A 31 -18.33 -21.09 -10.89
CA GLY A 31 -16.88 -21.28 -10.83
C GLY A 31 -16.12 -20.39 -9.81
N LEU A 32 -16.73 -19.32 -9.28
CA LEU A 32 -16.22 -18.55 -8.13
C LEU A 32 -16.83 -19.00 -6.79
N ASP A 33 -17.93 -19.72 -6.82
CA ASP A 33 -18.67 -20.22 -5.66
C ASP A 33 -17.80 -21.10 -4.74
N THR A 34 -16.74 -21.69 -5.29
CA THR A 34 -15.73 -22.49 -4.58
C THR A 34 -14.51 -21.69 -4.14
N LEU A 35 -14.37 -20.44 -4.59
CA LEU A 35 -13.28 -19.52 -4.28
C LEU A 35 -13.66 -18.49 -3.19
N GLU A 36 -14.95 -18.20 -3.00
CA GLU A 36 -15.48 -17.12 -2.13
C GLU A 36 -15.02 -17.18 -0.66
N GLU A 37 -14.71 -18.34 -0.10
CA GLU A 37 -14.39 -18.44 1.34
C GLU A 37 -12.90 -18.29 1.69
N SER A 38 -11.96 -18.29 0.73
CA SER A 38 -10.53 -18.41 1.08
C SER A 38 -9.51 -17.81 0.12
N PHE A 39 -9.94 -17.09 -0.92
CA PHE A 39 -9.00 -16.50 -1.89
C PHE A 39 -8.73 -15.02 -1.58
N ILE A 40 -7.71 -14.75 -0.77
CA ILE A 40 -7.17 -13.41 -0.54
C ILE A 40 -5.73 -13.41 -1.06
N VAL A 41 -5.50 -12.84 -2.24
CA VAL A 41 -4.14 -12.57 -2.72
C VAL A 41 -3.79 -11.14 -2.34
N SER A 42 -2.89 -11.01 -1.34
CA SER A 42 -2.11 -9.80 -1.01
C SER A 42 -2.75 -8.48 -1.42
N GLY A 43 -3.77 -8.04 -0.68
CA GLY A 43 -4.36 -6.70 -0.81
C GLY A 43 -5.13 -6.39 -2.10
N ALA A 44 -5.26 -7.33 -3.03
CA ALA A 44 -6.10 -7.19 -4.22
C ALA A 44 -7.37 -8.04 -4.04
N ALA A 45 -8.50 -7.38 -3.77
CA ALA A 45 -9.79 -8.04 -3.90
C ALA A 45 -10.03 -8.39 -5.38
N SER A 46 -10.27 -9.68 -5.64
CA SER A 46 -10.43 -10.24 -6.98
C SER A 46 -11.83 -10.03 -7.58
N ALA A 47 -12.73 -9.39 -6.83
CA ALA A 47 -14.11 -9.19 -7.23
C ALA A 47 -14.45 -7.70 -7.38
N VAL A 48 -15.33 -7.41 -8.34
CA VAL A 48 -16.05 -6.15 -8.42
C VAL A 48 -17.43 -6.40 -7.85
N LEU A 49 -17.85 -5.51 -6.96
CA LEU A 49 -19.09 -5.61 -6.21
C LEU A 49 -20.31 -5.28 -7.08
N ARG A 50 -21.42 -5.98 -6.85
CA ARG A 50 -22.71 -5.62 -7.43
C ARG A 50 -23.37 -4.50 -6.64
N SER A 51 -24.35 -3.86 -7.26
CA SER A 51 -25.16 -2.80 -6.65
C SER A 51 -25.64 -3.18 -5.24
N GLY A 52 -25.24 -2.41 -4.23
CA GLY A 52 -25.64 -2.63 -2.84
C GLY A 52 -24.71 -3.50 -2.00
N GLU A 53 -23.68 -4.11 -2.60
CA GLU A 53 -22.65 -4.85 -1.87
C GLU A 53 -21.55 -3.91 -1.38
N GLY A 54 -20.97 -4.24 -0.22
CA GLY A 54 -19.86 -3.50 0.38
C GLY A 54 -18.73 -4.44 0.77
N GLU A 55 -17.49 -3.94 0.69
CA GLU A 55 -16.28 -4.68 1.07
C GLU A 55 -15.33 -3.74 1.82
N ILE A 56 -14.69 -4.24 2.87
CA ILE A 56 -13.62 -3.53 3.57
C ILE A 56 -12.38 -4.42 3.58
N ILE A 57 -11.29 -3.88 3.05
CA ILE A 57 -9.98 -4.53 2.97
C ILE A 57 -9.04 -3.79 3.91
N VAL A 58 -8.42 -4.51 4.84
CA VAL A 58 -7.43 -3.96 5.76
C VAL A 58 -6.11 -4.70 5.55
N ASN A 59 -5.10 -4.00 5.06
CA ASN A 59 -3.76 -4.51 4.89
C ASN A 59 -2.83 -3.81 5.87
N SER A 60 -2.21 -4.57 6.78
CA SER A 60 -1.21 -4.03 7.70
C SER A 60 0.13 -4.71 7.49
N SER A 61 1.21 -3.94 7.55
CA SER A 61 2.57 -4.43 7.41
C SER A 61 3.47 -3.76 8.44
N LEU A 62 4.38 -4.55 9.02
CA LEU A 62 5.45 -4.07 9.88
C LEU A 62 6.77 -4.46 9.21
N VAL A 63 7.56 -3.48 8.85
CA VAL A 63 8.86 -3.66 8.21
C VAL A 63 9.92 -3.05 9.12
N SER A 64 10.93 -3.84 9.47
CA SER A 64 12.06 -3.39 10.27
C SER A 64 13.36 -3.82 9.61
N TYR A 65 14.30 -2.89 9.52
CA TYR A 65 15.60 -3.13 8.91
C TYR A 65 16.68 -2.27 9.56
N TRP A 66 17.94 -2.63 9.32
CA TRP A 66 19.09 -1.88 9.81
C TRP A 66 19.57 -0.88 8.76
N LEU A 67 19.92 0.31 9.21
CA LEU A 67 20.64 1.31 8.43
C LEU A 67 22.09 1.32 8.92
N ALA A 68 23.02 0.88 8.07
CA ALA A 68 24.43 0.77 8.41
C ALA A 68 25.18 2.06 8.06
N PHE A 69 26.09 2.48 8.94
CA PHE A 69 27.01 3.59 8.69
C PHE A 69 28.41 3.08 8.40
N HIS A 70 28.99 3.63 7.35
CA HIS A 70 30.33 3.29 6.88
C HIS A 70 31.26 4.50 7.09
N GLN A 71 32.51 4.24 7.42
CA GLN A 71 33.46 5.30 7.80
C GLN A 71 33.86 6.19 6.62
N ASN A 72 34.12 5.62 5.44
CA ASN A 72 34.69 6.32 4.28
C ASN A 72 34.17 5.77 2.94
N GLY A 73 32.90 5.38 2.85
CA GLY A 73 32.27 4.83 1.64
C GLY A 73 31.86 3.36 1.75
N ASP A 74 31.18 2.85 0.72
CA ASP A 74 30.42 1.59 0.75
C ASP A 74 31.27 0.34 1.10
N ASP A 75 32.57 0.33 0.75
CA ASP A 75 33.48 -0.79 1.01
C ASP A 75 34.18 -0.74 2.39
N SER A 76 33.93 0.30 3.19
CA SER A 76 34.56 0.43 4.51
C SER A 76 33.79 -0.34 5.61
N PRO A 77 34.42 -0.69 6.75
CA PRO A 77 33.74 -1.39 7.84
C PRO A 77 32.51 -0.62 8.34
N VAL A 78 31.47 -1.36 8.72
CA VAL A 78 30.29 -0.80 9.37
C VAL A 78 30.68 -0.31 10.77
N LEU A 79 30.61 1.00 10.99
CA LEU A 79 30.90 1.64 12.27
C LEU A 79 29.77 1.43 13.27
N ASP A 80 28.53 1.66 12.81
CA ASP A 80 27.35 1.59 13.64
C ASP A 80 26.10 1.29 12.80
N ARG A 81 25.00 0.94 13.46
CA ARG A 81 23.73 0.61 12.82
C ARG A 81 22.56 1.21 13.60
N LEU A 82 21.71 1.93 12.89
CA LEU A 82 20.38 2.28 13.40
C LEU A 82 19.39 1.20 13.03
N ARG A 83 18.26 1.16 13.74
CA ARG A 83 17.10 0.38 13.33
C ARG A 83 16.01 1.32 12.85
N ASN A 84 15.61 1.17 11.59
CA ASN A 84 14.39 1.80 11.11
C ASN A 84 13.23 0.80 11.18
N THR A 85 12.10 1.22 11.73
CA THR A 85 10.88 0.42 11.75
C THR A 85 9.69 1.23 11.28
N VAL A 86 8.99 0.70 10.28
CA VAL A 86 7.82 1.32 9.67
C VAL A 86 6.64 0.35 9.74
N PHE A 87 5.54 0.82 10.30
CA PHE A 87 4.24 0.17 10.28
C PHE A 87 3.31 0.93 9.34
N ASN A 88 2.75 0.23 8.36
CA ASN A 88 1.78 0.78 7.42
C ASN A 88 0.47 0.00 7.51
N THR A 89 -0.65 0.72 7.55
CA THR A 89 -2.00 0.16 7.43
C THR A 89 -2.75 0.86 6.33
N ASP A 90 -3.15 0.12 5.31
CA ASP A 90 -4.06 0.55 4.26
C ASP A 90 -5.45 -0.02 4.53
N ILE A 91 -6.44 0.86 4.69
CA ILE A 91 -7.85 0.50 4.77
C ILE A 91 -8.53 0.95 3.49
N SER A 92 -9.11 0.03 2.74
CA SER A 92 -9.89 0.33 1.53
C SER A 92 -11.32 -0.16 1.69
N GLY A 93 -12.30 0.73 1.61
CA GLY A 93 -13.71 0.37 1.57
C GLY A 93 -14.26 0.54 0.17
N TYR A 94 -14.97 -0.46 -0.36
CA TYR A 94 -15.61 -0.43 -1.67
C TYR A 94 -17.12 -0.55 -1.56
N TYR A 95 -17.82 0.06 -2.49
CA TYR A 95 -19.28 -0.03 -2.63
C TYR A 95 -19.65 -0.27 -4.09
N GLY A 96 -20.37 -1.36 -4.33
CA GLY A 96 -20.85 -1.72 -5.67
C GLY A 96 -21.98 -0.82 -6.11
N ILE A 97 -21.82 -0.18 -7.28
CA ILE A 97 -22.82 0.68 -7.91
C ILE A 97 -23.43 -0.01 -9.13
N SER A 98 -22.64 -0.84 -9.83
CA SER A 98 -23.10 -1.51 -11.03
C SER A 98 -24.02 -2.70 -10.71
N GLN A 99 -25.25 -2.69 -11.20
CA GLN A 99 -26.16 -3.85 -11.11
C GLN A 99 -25.54 -5.12 -11.70
N ASN A 100 -24.75 -4.96 -12.77
CA ASN A 100 -24.09 -6.05 -13.48
C ASN A 100 -22.73 -6.43 -12.87
N GLY A 101 -22.32 -5.82 -11.74
CA GLY A 101 -21.02 -6.06 -11.11
C GLY A 101 -19.83 -5.74 -12.02
N LYS A 102 -19.99 -4.75 -12.91
CA LYS A 102 -18.93 -4.34 -13.87
C LYS A 102 -18.00 -3.30 -13.29
N TRP A 103 -18.47 -2.44 -12.39
CA TRP A 103 -17.61 -1.48 -11.71
C TRP A 103 -18.11 -1.14 -10.30
N ASP A 104 -17.17 -0.73 -9.47
CA ASP A 104 -17.41 -0.20 -8.13
C ASP A 104 -16.43 0.95 -7.84
N ILE A 105 -16.75 1.69 -6.77
CA ILE A 105 -15.91 2.77 -6.26
C ILE A 105 -15.52 2.46 -4.83
N GLY A 106 -14.42 3.04 -4.38
CA GLY A 106 -13.99 2.92 -3.01
C GLY A 106 -13.29 4.15 -2.47
N LEU A 107 -13.04 4.12 -1.18
CA LEU A 107 -12.21 5.06 -0.46
C LEU A 107 -11.04 4.32 0.15
N GLN A 108 -9.85 4.92 0.11
CA GLN A 108 -8.64 4.42 0.73
C GLN A 108 -8.18 5.37 1.83
N LEU A 109 -7.78 4.81 2.97
CA LEU A 109 -7.14 5.50 4.08
C LEU A 109 -5.81 4.81 4.38
N GLY A 110 -4.71 5.53 4.21
CA GLY A 110 -3.37 5.07 4.60
C GLY A 110 -2.98 5.65 5.96
N TYR A 111 -2.64 4.79 6.90
CA TYR A 111 -2.02 5.14 8.17
C TYR A 111 -0.59 4.64 8.20
N THR A 112 0.34 5.50 8.57
CA THR A 112 1.75 5.14 8.71
C THR A 112 2.23 5.50 10.10
N ARG A 113 3.09 4.66 10.65
CA ARG A 113 3.85 4.92 11.85
C ARG A 113 5.31 4.54 11.63
N THR A 114 6.22 5.44 11.96
CA THR A 114 7.66 5.22 11.80
C THR A 114 8.38 5.44 13.12
N ARG A 115 9.52 4.79 13.28
CA ARG A 115 10.45 5.01 14.38
C ARG A 115 11.86 4.66 13.92
N LEU A 116 12.79 5.58 14.12
CA LEU A 116 14.21 5.36 13.90
C LEU A 116 14.89 5.27 15.26
N ASP A 117 15.36 4.07 15.62
CA ASP A 117 16.06 3.84 16.89
C ASP A 117 17.57 3.93 16.71
N ASN A 118 18.23 4.54 17.69
CA ASN A 118 19.69 4.64 17.72
C ASN A 118 20.35 3.27 17.91
N ALA A 119 19.72 2.38 18.67
CA ALA A 119 20.23 1.05 18.91
C ALA A 119 19.75 0.03 17.86
N ALA A 120 20.67 -0.58 17.13
CA ALA A 120 20.39 -1.71 16.23
C ALA A 120 19.64 -2.88 16.90
N SER A 121 19.87 -3.07 18.20
CA SER A 121 19.24 -4.10 19.04
C SER A 121 17.83 -3.73 19.51
N SER A 122 17.33 -2.53 19.19
CA SER A 122 15.98 -2.10 19.56
C SER A 122 14.91 -3.07 19.04
N SER A 123 13.80 -3.15 19.76
CA SER A 123 12.67 -3.99 19.35
C SER A 123 11.89 -3.29 18.23
N PRO A 124 11.53 -3.98 17.13
CA PRO A 124 10.68 -3.38 16.10
C PRO A 124 9.30 -2.98 16.63
N TRP A 125 8.85 -3.57 17.74
CA TRP A 125 7.56 -3.26 18.35
C TRP A 125 7.53 -1.88 19.04
N LYS A 126 8.69 -1.26 19.29
CA LYS A 126 8.77 0.10 19.86
C LYS A 126 8.10 1.16 18.98
N VAL A 127 7.93 0.88 17.67
CA VAL A 127 7.19 1.77 16.75
C VAL A 127 5.80 2.13 17.29
N PHE A 128 5.18 1.28 18.12
CA PHE A 128 3.84 1.53 18.70
C PHE A 128 3.86 2.33 20.01
N GLU A 129 5.02 2.54 20.62
CA GLU A 129 5.16 3.26 21.89
C GLU A 129 4.91 4.76 21.71
N LYS A 130 4.16 5.36 22.65
CA LYS A 130 3.73 6.77 22.60
C LYS A 130 4.70 7.74 23.27
N ARG A 131 5.78 7.25 23.88
CA ARG A 131 6.68 8.08 24.68
C ARG A 131 7.97 8.32 23.90
N PRO A 132 8.47 9.56 23.84
CA PRO A 132 9.87 9.76 23.53
C PRO A 132 10.69 8.99 24.58
N ASP A 133 11.69 8.23 24.13
CA ASP A 133 12.62 7.59 25.07
C ASP A 133 13.31 8.71 25.87
N VAL A 134 13.62 8.48 27.15
CA VAL A 134 14.06 9.54 28.09
C VAL A 134 15.39 10.19 27.66
N ASN A 135 16.07 9.62 26.65
CA ASN A 135 17.32 10.10 26.04
C ASN A 135 17.15 10.63 24.60
N SER A 136 15.92 10.95 24.16
CA SER A 136 15.57 11.36 22.78
C SER A 136 16.02 12.75 22.34
N GLU A 137 16.80 13.47 23.16
CA GLU A 137 17.38 14.78 22.79
C GLU A 137 18.62 14.66 21.88
N ILE A 138 18.99 13.44 21.46
CA ILE A 138 20.05 13.26 20.47
C ILE A 138 19.47 13.66 19.10
N GLU A 139 19.74 14.90 18.70
CA GLU A 139 19.58 15.34 17.32
C GLU A 139 20.41 14.43 16.40
N SER A 140 19.81 14.03 15.29
CA SER A 140 20.47 13.19 14.30
C SER A 140 21.81 13.83 13.85
N PRO A 141 22.90 13.06 13.73
CA PRO A 141 24.18 13.57 13.22
C PRO A 141 24.10 13.98 11.73
N PHE A 142 23.05 13.55 11.03
CA PHE A 142 22.67 14.06 9.72
C PHE A 142 21.87 15.33 9.93
N ASP A 143 22.25 16.45 9.30
CA ASP A 143 21.56 17.76 9.23
C ASP A 143 20.14 17.64 8.64
N THR A 144 19.34 16.84 9.32
CA THR A 144 18.04 16.32 8.95
C THR A 144 17.22 16.44 10.22
N GLN A 145 16.03 16.99 10.10
CA GLN A 145 15.11 17.21 11.21
C GLN A 145 14.44 15.87 11.65
N ILE A 146 15.19 14.76 11.57
CA ILE A 146 14.78 13.41 11.95
C ILE A 146 15.10 13.23 13.43
N LYS A 147 14.07 12.92 14.22
CA LYS A 147 14.21 12.66 15.65
C LYS A 147 14.44 11.16 15.89
N LEU A 148 15.48 10.83 16.64
CA LEU A 148 15.82 9.47 17.03
C LEU A 148 15.01 9.02 18.25
N ASP A 149 14.79 7.72 18.37
CA ASP A 149 14.12 7.06 19.50
C ASP A 149 12.71 7.63 19.82
N GLU A 150 12.06 8.23 18.81
CA GLU A 150 10.69 8.74 18.86
C GLU A 150 9.81 8.11 17.77
N SER A 151 8.56 7.84 18.12
CA SER A 151 7.59 7.21 17.22
C SER A 151 6.64 8.26 16.65
N PHE A 152 6.63 8.41 15.33
CA PHE A 152 5.73 9.31 14.61
C PHE A 152 4.63 8.51 13.95
N GLY A 153 3.39 8.98 14.01
CA GLY A 153 2.29 8.27 13.36
C GLY A 153 1.14 9.18 12.98
N GLY A 154 0.56 8.94 11.82
CA GLY A 154 -0.51 9.75 11.29
C GLY A 154 -1.24 9.10 10.13
N VAL A 155 -2.39 9.68 9.78
CA VAL A 155 -3.01 9.39 8.49
C VAL A 155 -2.09 10.00 7.44
N ALA A 156 -1.44 9.14 6.65
CA ALA A 156 -0.48 9.53 5.62
C ALA A 156 -1.19 9.97 4.34
N ASN A 157 -2.26 9.26 3.96
CA ASN A 157 -3.00 9.57 2.75
C ASN A 157 -4.49 9.23 2.87
N LEU A 158 -5.28 9.91 2.04
CA LEU A 158 -6.70 9.64 1.81
C LEU A 158 -6.95 9.65 0.30
N GLY A 159 -7.65 8.66 -0.21
CA GLY A 159 -7.84 8.48 -1.64
C GLY A 159 -9.18 7.91 -2.06
N VAL A 160 -9.41 7.97 -3.36
CA VAL A 160 -10.51 7.33 -4.06
C VAL A 160 -9.99 6.16 -4.87
N ARG A 161 -10.80 5.11 -4.96
CA ARG A 161 -10.50 3.87 -5.68
C ARG A 161 -11.61 3.60 -6.68
N PHE A 162 -11.24 2.91 -7.76
CA PHE A 162 -12.15 2.45 -8.78
C PHE A 162 -11.73 1.06 -9.25
N ARG A 163 -12.69 0.17 -9.46
CA ARG A 163 -12.46 -1.14 -10.09
C ARG A 163 -13.42 -1.35 -11.24
N TYR A 164 -12.94 -1.99 -12.29
CA TYR A 164 -13.66 -2.22 -13.53
C TYR A 164 -13.36 -3.59 -14.13
N LYS A 165 -14.41 -4.30 -14.56
CA LYS A 165 -14.34 -5.52 -15.36
C LYS A 165 -14.71 -5.18 -16.81
N PRO A 166 -13.72 -4.99 -17.70
CA PRO A 166 -13.97 -4.47 -19.05
C PRO A 166 -14.69 -5.45 -19.96
N PHE A 167 -14.40 -6.76 -19.87
CA PHE A 167 -14.86 -7.74 -20.84
C PHE A 167 -15.73 -8.81 -20.20
N VAL A 168 -16.92 -9.03 -20.78
CA VAL A 168 -17.83 -10.10 -20.35
C VAL A 168 -17.24 -11.49 -20.63
N TYR A 169 -16.53 -11.64 -21.75
CA TYR A 169 -15.90 -12.90 -22.17
C TYR A 169 -14.62 -13.25 -21.39
N VAL A 170 -14.08 -12.30 -20.62
CA VAL A 170 -12.88 -12.49 -19.79
C VAL A 170 -13.21 -12.05 -18.36
N PRO A 171 -14.10 -12.78 -17.65
CA PRO A 171 -14.62 -12.35 -16.35
C PRO A 171 -13.56 -12.33 -15.23
N GLY A 172 -12.41 -12.97 -15.48
CA GLY A 172 -11.26 -12.97 -14.60
C GLY A 172 -10.42 -11.70 -14.65
N LEU A 173 -10.61 -10.84 -15.67
CA LEU A 173 -9.83 -9.62 -15.84
C LEU A 173 -10.47 -8.44 -15.09
N LEU A 174 -9.68 -7.80 -14.25
CA LEU A 174 -10.05 -6.63 -13.47
C LEU A 174 -8.98 -5.55 -13.67
N ILE A 175 -9.44 -4.33 -13.89
CA ILE A 175 -8.63 -3.12 -13.89
C ILE A 175 -8.99 -2.35 -12.63
N SER A 176 -8.00 -1.92 -11.88
CA SER A 176 -8.18 -1.07 -10.71
C SER A 176 -7.39 0.21 -10.89
N GLY A 177 -7.80 1.26 -10.20
CA GLY A 177 -7.01 2.47 -10.14
C GLY A 177 -7.45 3.34 -8.98
N GLY A 178 -6.66 4.37 -8.70
CA GLY A 178 -6.94 5.28 -7.62
C GLY A 178 -6.09 6.52 -7.66
N TYR A 179 -6.54 7.50 -6.88
CA TYR A 179 -5.79 8.70 -6.55
C TYR A 179 -5.83 8.87 -5.04
N SER A 180 -4.68 9.14 -4.44
CA SER A 180 -4.54 9.36 -3.01
C SER A 180 -3.75 10.63 -2.76
N ALA A 181 -4.32 11.50 -1.92
CA ALA A 181 -3.71 12.75 -1.52
C ALA A 181 -3.00 12.62 -0.17
N ALA A 182 -1.83 13.22 -0.04
CA ALA A 182 -1.09 13.37 1.20
C ALA A 182 -1.84 14.28 2.18
N THR A 183 -2.15 13.74 3.36
CA THR A 183 -2.94 14.43 4.39
C THR A 183 -2.08 15.23 5.37
N ILE A 184 -0.82 14.85 5.54
CA ILE A 184 0.14 15.51 6.44
C ILE A 184 0.63 16.79 5.76
N LYS A 185 0.78 17.88 6.52
CA LYS A 185 1.17 19.21 5.97
C LYS A 185 2.49 19.73 6.51
N GLU A 186 2.93 19.23 7.66
CA GLU A 186 4.22 19.60 8.23
C GLU A 186 5.35 18.86 7.50
N GLN A 187 6.31 19.60 6.97
CA GLN A 187 7.36 19.06 6.09
C GLN A 187 8.17 17.95 6.76
N ASN A 188 8.50 18.10 8.04
CA ASN A 188 9.26 17.09 8.79
C ASN A 188 8.47 15.79 8.96
N GLU A 189 7.20 15.90 9.34
CA GLU A 189 6.31 14.75 9.48
C GLU A 189 6.05 14.07 8.12
N GLN A 190 5.94 14.84 7.05
CA GLN A 190 5.77 14.33 5.68
C GLN A 190 6.94 13.43 5.27
N VAL A 191 8.18 13.87 5.50
CA VAL A 191 9.39 13.09 5.18
C VAL A 191 9.43 11.82 6.03
N GLN A 192 9.23 11.93 7.33
CA GLN A 192 9.33 10.79 8.24
C GLN A 192 8.26 9.72 7.97
N LEU A 193 7.03 10.15 7.63
CA LEU A 193 5.91 9.24 7.41
C LEU A 193 5.78 8.79 5.95
N GLY A 194 6.68 9.21 5.05
CA GLY A 194 6.57 8.92 3.61
C GLY A 194 5.26 9.44 3.01
N ALA A 195 4.74 10.53 3.57
CA ALA A 195 3.48 11.18 3.22
C ALA A 195 3.74 12.52 2.52
N ASP A 196 4.84 12.62 1.78
CA ASP A 196 5.32 13.84 1.14
C ASP A 196 4.70 14.07 -0.24
N ARG A 197 4.00 13.09 -0.81
CA ARG A 197 3.47 13.15 -2.18
C ARG A 197 2.08 12.56 -2.31
N ASP A 198 1.32 13.16 -3.22
CA ASP A 198 0.12 12.55 -3.77
C ASP A 198 0.54 11.42 -4.72
N PHE A 199 -0.31 10.40 -4.91
CA PHE A 199 -0.04 9.35 -5.87
C PHE A 199 -1.27 8.92 -6.65
N ILE A 200 -1.04 8.49 -7.89
CA ILE A 200 -1.99 7.81 -8.75
C ILE A 200 -1.52 6.38 -8.90
N ASP A 201 -2.42 5.41 -8.85
CA ASP A 201 -2.11 4.03 -9.20
C ASP A 201 -3.10 3.45 -10.21
N LEU A 202 -2.57 2.55 -11.03
CA LEU A 202 -3.30 1.72 -11.97
C LEU A 202 -2.88 0.28 -11.72
N GLY A 203 -3.84 -0.61 -11.68
CA GLY A 203 -3.67 -2.04 -11.49
C GLY A 203 -4.43 -2.83 -12.55
N ILE A 204 -3.88 -3.97 -12.91
CA ILE A 204 -4.52 -4.99 -13.70
C ILE A 204 -4.35 -6.31 -12.97
N SER A 205 -5.41 -7.10 -12.86
CA SER A 205 -5.34 -8.44 -12.29
C SER A 205 -6.15 -9.39 -13.13
N TYR A 206 -5.64 -10.60 -13.31
CA TYR A 206 -6.29 -11.66 -14.03
C TYR A 206 -6.23 -12.94 -13.23
N TYR A 207 -7.36 -13.61 -13.06
CA TYR A 207 -7.42 -14.95 -12.47
C TYR A 207 -8.14 -15.94 -13.38
N LYS A 208 -7.69 -17.20 -13.36
CA LYS A 208 -8.33 -18.29 -14.11
C LYS A 208 -8.14 -19.62 -13.40
N GLY A 209 -9.21 -20.38 -13.20
CA GLY A 209 -9.11 -21.78 -12.77
C GLY A 209 -8.53 -22.65 -13.88
N LEU A 210 -7.48 -23.40 -13.58
CA LEU A 210 -6.92 -24.44 -14.47
C LEU A 210 -7.56 -25.79 -14.17
N THR A 211 -7.75 -26.09 -12.88
CA THR A 211 -8.48 -27.26 -12.36
C THR A 211 -9.32 -26.83 -11.16
N SER A 212 -9.99 -27.77 -10.50
CA SER A 212 -10.70 -27.50 -9.24
C SER A 212 -9.79 -27.05 -8.09
N ASN A 213 -8.50 -27.33 -8.17
CA ASN A 213 -7.53 -27.09 -7.10
C ASN A 213 -6.34 -26.22 -7.53
N VAL A 214 -6.25 -25.83 -8.80
CA VAL A 214 -5.13 -25.07 -9.34
C VAL A 214 -5.65 -23.85 -10.09
N PHE A 215 -5.13 -22.67 -9.74
CA PHE A 215 -5.55 -21.39 -10.30
C PHE A 215 -4.33 -20.62 -10.80
N TYR A 216 -4.47 -19.99 -11.95
CA TYR A 216 -3.55 -19.00 -12.47
C TYR A 216 -3.94 -17.63 -11.92
N PHE A 217 -2.98 -16.88 -11.38
CA PHE A 217 -3.17 -15.48 -11.01
C PHE A 217 -2.03 -14.63 -11.56
N PHE A 218 -2.40 -13.50 -12.15
CA PHE A 218 -1.48 -12.47 -12.61
C PHE A 218 -1.94 -11.13 -12.06
N SER A 219 -1.00 -10.31 -11.63
CA SER A 219 -1.25 -8.89 -11.37
C SER A 219 -0.11 -8.02 -11.86
N GLY A 220 -0.48 -6.85 -12.38
CA GLY A 220 0.44 -5.77 -12.70
C GLY A 220 -0.07 -4.50 -12.03
N SER A 221 0.83 -3.68 -11.51
CA SER A 221 0.50 -2.36 -11.00
C SER A 221 1.54 -1.35 -11.43
N LEU A 222 1.10 -0.11 -11.60
CA LEU A 222 1.93 1.06 -11.78
C LEU A 222 1.42 2.13 -10.82
N ARG A 223 2.29 2.60 -9.95
CA ARG A 223 2.05 3.72 -9.06
C ARG A 223 2.99 4.87 -9.43
N SER A 224 2.41 6.05 -9.60
CA SER A 224 3.13 7.29 -9.87
C SER A 224 2.95 8.20 -8.67
N TYR A 225 4.04 8.50 -7.97
CA TYR A 225 4.12 9.51 -6.95
C TYR A 225 4.40 10.85 -7.62
N LEU A 226 3.49 11.81 -7.41
CA LEU A 226 3.52 13.12 -8.05
C LEU A 226 4.49 14.05 -7.31
N PRO A 227 5.09 15.04 -8.01
CA PRO A 227 5.87 16.07 -7.37
C PRO A 227 5.09 16.83 -6.29
N SER A 228 5.79 17.32 -5.27
CA SER A 228 5.27 18.09 -4.16
C SER A 228 6.23 19.22 -3.78
N LYS A 229 5.90 19.96 -2.71
CA LYS A 229 6.77 21.01 -2.16
C LYS A 229 8.05 20.46 -1.50
N VAL A 230 8.01 19.19 -1.06
CA VAL A 230 9.11 18.54 -0.36
C VAL A 230 9.98 17.75 -1.33
N THR A 231 9.37 17.15 -2.35
CA THR A 231 10.11 16.55 -3.46
C THR A 231 9.58 17.01 -4.81
N ASP A 232 10.44 17.66 -5.60
CA ASP A 232 10.16 18.15 -6.95
C ASP A 232 10.14 17.05 -8.03
N GLN A 233 10.64 15.85 -7.72
CA GLN A 233 10.74 14.74 -8.67
C GLN A 233 9.57 13.77 -8.58
N SER A 234 9.04 13.34 -9.74
CA SER A 234 8.17 12.18 -9.83
C SER A 234 8.92 10.89 -9.47
N PHE A 235 8.20 9.92 -8.91
CA PHE A 235 8.73 8.58 -8.66
C PHE A 235 7.73 7.54 -9.13
N TYR A 236 8.21 6.51 -9.83
CA TYR A 236 7.38 5.47 -10.41
C TYR A 236 7.74 4.13 -9.81
N LEU A 237 6.70 3.39 -9.40
CA LEU A 237 6.81 2.05 -8.87
C LEU A 237 5.91 1.14 -9.70
N SER A 238 6.50 0.22 -10.45
CA SER A 238 5.76 -0.81 -11.16
C SER A 238 6.02 -2.17 -10.54
N SER A 239 4.97 -2.97 -10.36
CA SER A 239 5.08 -4.33 -9.85
C SER A 239 4.33 -5.30 -10.74
N PHE A 240 4.93 -6.46 -10.99
CA PHE A 240 4.31 -7.56 -11.73
C PHE A 240 4.42 -8.82 -10.88
N ASN A 241 3.32 -9.52 -10.72
CA ASN A 241 3.25 -10.75 -9.96
C ASN A 241 2.58 -11.84 -10.78
N PHE A 242 3.15 -13.03 -10.71
CA PHE A 242 2.61 -14.22 -11.32
C PHE A 242 2.60 -15.33 -10.27
N PHE A 243 1.43 -15.89 -9.99
CA PHE A 243 1.26 -16.98 -9.03
C PHE A 243 0.50 -18.14 -9.67
N LEU A 244 0.95 -19.35 -9.39
CA LEU A 244 0.19 -20.58 -9.61
C LEU A 244 -0.33 -21.03 -8.26
N ILE A 245 -1.63 -20.91 -8.01
CA ILE A 245 -2.19 -21.11 -6.69
C ILE A 245 -2.72 -22.52 -6.59
N GLN A 246 -2.16 -23.30 -5.67
CA GLN A 246 -2.51 -24.71 -5.49
C GLN A 246 -3.19 -24.90 -4.14
N ARG A 247 -4.39 -25.46 -4.17
CA ARG A 247 -5.13 -25.94 -2.98
C ARG A 247 -4.88 -27.43 -2.81
N THR A 248 -4.48 -27.84 -1.62
CA THR A 248 -4.25 -29.24 -1.26
C THR A 248 -5.02 -29.60 0.02
N ASN A 249 -5.11 -30.89 0.34
CA ASN A 249 -5.72 -31.40 1.57
C ASN A 249 -7.16 -30.93 1.79
N ASN A 250 -8.05 -31.15 0.80
CA ASN A 250 -9.44 -30.68 0.84
C ASN A 250 -9.54 -29.18 1.19
N GLN A 251 -8.74 -28.35 0.50
CA GLN A 251 -8.71 -26.89 0.63
C GLN A 251 -8.15 -26.34 1.96
N LYS A 252 -7.61 -27.20 2.85
CA LYS A 252 -7.00 -26.75 4.12
C LYS A 252 -5.67 -26.02 3.95
N LEU A 253 -4.94 -26.30 2.87
CA LEU A 253 -3.66 -25.69 2.60
C LEU A 253 -3.69 -25.06 1.22
N THR A 254 -3.40 -23.76 1.15
CA THR A 254 -3.23 -23.03 -0.11
C THR A 254 -1.80 -22.55 -0.21
N ILE A 255 -1.14 -22.94 -1.30
CA ILE A 255 0.24 -22.57 -1.61
C ILE A 255 0.22 -21.62 -2.80
N TYR A 256 1.04 -20.58 -2.73
CA TYR A 256 1.13 -19.52 -3.75
C TYR A 256 2.55 -19.46 -4.35
N PRO A 257 3.06 -20.54 -4.99
CA PRO A 257 4.32 -20.42 -5.73
C PRO A 257 4.19 -19.39 -6.83
N GLY A 258 5.18 -18.52 -6.93
CA GLY A 258 5.14 -17.46 -7.92
C GLY A 258 6.40 -16.63 -7.99
N LEU A 259 6.35 -15.67 -8.89
CA LEU A 259 7.40 -14.69 -9.15
C LEU A 259 6.80 -13.30 -8.94
N SER A 260 7.53 -12.46 -8.22
CA SER A 260 7.22 -11.05 -8.07
C SER A 260 8.41 -10.25 -8.56
N TYR A 261 8.15 -9.26 -9.41
CA TYR A 261 9.13 -8.32 -9.90
C TYR A 261 8.64 -6.92 -9.59
N THR A 262 9.47 -6.11 -8.95
CA THR A 262 9.18 -4.70 -8.66
C THR A 262 10.31 -3.84 -9.18
N LEU A 263 9.94 -2.84 -9.97
CA LEU A 263 10.85 -1.85 -10.53
C LEU A 263 10.47 -0.48 -9.98
N ALA A 264 11.46 0.20 -9.41
CA ALA A 264 11.37 1.55 -8.90
C ALA A 264 12.27 2.44 -9.74
N PHE A 265 11.74 3.53 -10.30
CA PHE A 265 12.53 4.45 -11.11
C PHE A 265 12.12 5.92 -10.93
N LYS A 266 13.09 6.80 -11.11
CA LYS A 266 12.90 8.25 -11.20
C LYS A 266 13.27 8.70 -12.61
N PRO A 267 12.52 9.62 -13.23
CA PRO A 267 12.91 10.18 -14.51
C PRO A 267 14.22 10.95 -14.34
N SER A 268 15.13 10.84 -15.31
CA SER A 268 16.36 11.62 -15.32
C SER A 268 16.03 13.10 -15.39
N ILE A 269 16.58 13.91 -14.49
CA ILE A 269 16.60 15.36 -14.69
C ILE A 269 17.53 15.61 -15.87
N TYR A 270 16.97 16.00 -17.01
CA TYR A 270 17.78 16.56 -18.08
C TYR A 270 18.16 17.97 -17.65
N ASP A 271 19.34 18.13 -17.06
CA ASP A 271 19.92 19.45 -16.91
C ASP A 271 20.06 20.03 -18.31
N SER A 272 19.32 21.09 -18.57
CA SER A 272 19.40 21.88 -19.79
C SER A 272 20.69 22.70 -19.82
N HIS A 273 21.83 22.06 -19.55
CA HIS A 273 23.10 22.63 -19.93
C HIS A 273 23.15 22.60 -21.46
N PRO A 274 23.16 23.76 -22.14
CA PRO A 274 23.40 23.77 -23.56
C PRO A 274 24.74 23.06 -23.76
N PHE A 275 24.75 22.00 -24.57
CA PHE A 275 25.98 21.41 -25.04
C PHE A 275 26.84 22.55 -25.59
N VAL A 276 27.89 22.94 -24.85
CA VAL A 276 28.92 23.82 -25.38
C VAL A 276 29.54 23.02 -26.50
N ARG A 277 29.14 23.35 -27.73
CA ARG A 277 29.70 22.82 -28.95
C ARG A 277 31.15 23.29 -28.95
N THR A 278 32.08 22.46 -28.48
CA THR A 278 33.50 22.69 -28.71
C THR A 278 33.73 22.46 -30.20
N THR A 279 33.66 23.55 -30.95
CA THR A 279 34.24 23.66 -32.30
C THR A 279 35.75 23.66 -32.23
#